data_AF-A0A8E2F307-F1
#
_entry.id   AF-A0A8E2F307-F1
#
_cell.length_a   1.000
_cell.length_b   1.000
_cell.length_c   1.000
_cell.angle_alpha   90.00
_cell.angle_beta   90.00
_cell.angle_gamma   90.00
#
_symmetry.space_group_name_H-M   'P 1'
#
loop_
_entity.id
_entity.type
_entity.pdbx_description
1 polymer ?
#
loop_
_entity_poly.entity_id
_entity_poly.type
_entity_poly.pdbx_seq_one_letter_code
_entity_poly.pdbx_strand_id
1 'polypeptide(L)' 'MPGGIHPPPSVIASWPKPNYITPDTRGPGVAVVAGIFGALAFATVSARLWARAIVQRNVGIDDYLMVVA' A
#
# COMPACT_ATOMS: atom_id res chain seq x y z
N MET A 1 40.23 1.91 6.84
CA MET A 1 39.23 1.00 6.22
C MET A 1 38.59 1.77 5.07
N PRO A 2 38.65 1.32 3.81
CA PRO A 2 37.99 2.00 2.70
C PRO A 2 36.48 1.71 2.77
N GLY A 3 35.81 2.37 3.71
CA GLY A 3 34.40 2.13 4.08
C GLY A 3 33.55 3.37 3.83
N GLY A 4 33.54 3.86 2.59
CA GLY A 4 32.55 4.85 2.16
C GLY A 4 31.18 4.22 1.95
N ILE A 5 30.16 5.05 1.67
CA ILE A 5 28.78 4.63 1.37
C ILE A 5 28.71 3.77 0.08
N HIS A 6 29.74 3.87 -0.76
CA HIS A 6 29.82 3.13 -2.01
C HIS A 6 30.54 1.78 -1.79
N PRO A 7 29.90 0.65 -2.14
CA PRO A 7 30.54 -0.65 -2.07
C PRO A 7 31.75 -0.71 -3.01
N PRO A 8 32.82 -1.44 -2.65
CA PRO A 8 33.98 -1.63 -3.51
C PRO A 8 33.59 -2.22 -4.88
N PRO A 9 34.29 -1.88 -5.98
CA PRO A 9 33.99 -2.39 -7.31
C PRO A 9 33.98 -3.93 -7.42
N SER A 10 34.82 -4.61 -6.63
CA SER A 10 34.85 -6.08 -6.54
C SER A 10 33.56 -6.66 -5.96
N VAL A 11 32.90 -5.94 -5.06
CA VAL A 11 31.61 -6.33 -4.46
C VAL A 11 30.48 -6.10 -5.47
N ILE A 12 30.48 -4.98 -6.18
CA ILE A 12 29.47 -4.68 -7.21
C ILE A 12 29.52 -5.72 -8.33
N ALA A 13 30.72 -6.15 -8.75
CA ALA A 13 30.90 -7.18 -9.76
C ALA A 13 30.41 -8.57 -9.33
N SER A 14 30.30 -8.82 -8.02
CA SER A 14 29.80 -10.08 -7.46
C SER A 14 28.27 -10.17 -7.39
N TRP A 15 27.55 -9.08 -7.65
CA TRP A 15 26.09 -9.07 -7.53
C TRP A 15 25.42 -9.90 -8.62
N PRO A 16 24.38 -10.68 -8.27
CA PRO A 16 23.62 -11.44 -9.25
C PRO A 16 22.91 -10.48 -10.22
N LYS A 17 22.78 -10.89 -11.49
CA LYS A 17 22.02 -10.14 -12.49
C LYS A 17 20.60 -9.90 -11.97
N PRO A 18 20.08 -8.67 -12.00
CA PRO A 18 18.72 -8.39 -11.55
C PRO A 18 17.70 -9.27 -12.27
N ASN A 19 16.89 -9.99 -11.50
CA ASN A 19 15.79 -10.80 -12.03
C ASN A 19 14.47 -10.00 -11.95
N TYR A 20 14.01 -9.52 -13.11
CA TYR A 20 12.77 -8.75 -13.25
C TYR A 20 11.59 -9.59 -13.78
N ILE A 21 11.82 -10.86 -14.12
CA ILE A 21 10.83 -11.71 -14.80
C ILE A 21 10.04 -12.53 -13.78
N THR A 22 10.75 -13.13 -12.82
CA THR A 22 10.15 -13.95 -11.77
C THR A 22 10.78 -13.57 -10.43
N PRO A 23 10.35 -12.46 -9.81
CA PRO A 23 10.91 -12.03 -8.54
C PRO A 23 10.44 -12.98 -7.43
N ASP A 24 11.21 -14.02 -7.12
CA ASP A 24 10.92 -14.97 -6.03
C ASP A 24 10.73 -14.25 -4.67
N THR A 25 11.35 -13.09 -4.51
CA THR A 25 11.26 -12.24 -3.30
C THR A 25 10.00 -11.38 -3.25
N ARG A 26 9.23 -11.24 -4.33
CA ARG A 26 8.04 -10.39 -4.43
C ARG A 26 6.84 -11.17 -4.97
N GLY A 27 6.41 -12.15 -4.18
CA GLY A 27 5.22 -12.95 -4.49
C GLY A 27 3.90 -12.15 -4.44
N PRO A 28 2.80 -12.75 -4.92
CA PRO A 28 1.48 -12.11 -5.00
C PRO A 28 0.86 -11.76 -3.64
N GLY A 29 1.47 -12.19 -2.53
CA GLY A 29 0.96 -11.97 -1.18
C GLY A 29 0.69 -10.49 -0.86
N VAL A 30 1.54 -9.57 -1.32
CA VAL A 30 1.32 -8.12 -1.12
C VAL A 30 0.04 -7.66 -1.82
N ALA A 31 -0.20 -8.10 -3.06
CA ALA A 31 -1.41 -7.74 -3.80
C ALA A 31 -2.68 -8.33 -3.15
N VAL A 32 -2.60 -9.58 -2.68
CA VAL A 32 -3.73 -10.23 -1.99
C VAL A 32 -4.05 -9.52 -0.67
N VAL A 33 -3.04 -9.25 0.15
CA VAL A 33 -3.21 -8.53 1.42
C VAL A 33 -3.76 -7.13 1.17
N ALA A 34 -3.19 -6.38 0.22
CA ALA A 34 -3.70 -5.07 -0.16
C ALA A 34 -5.15 -5.12 -0.66
N GLY A 35 -5.51 -6.15 -1.43
CA GLY A 35 -6.89 -6.36 -1.89
C GLY A 35 -7.87 -6.60 -0.74
N ILE A 36 -7.51 -7.44 0.23
CA ILE A 36 -8.33 -7.72 1.42
C ILE A 36 -8.51 -6.46 2.27
N PHE A 37 -7.40 -5.80 2.61
CA PHE A 37 -7.47 -4.59 3.44
C PHE A 37 -8.15 -3.43 2.70
N GLY A 38 -7.97 -3.32 1.37
CA GLY A 38 -8.68 -2.35 0.54
C GLY A 38 -10.19 -2.58 0.55
N ALA A 39 -10.63 -3.83 0.41
CA ALA A 39 -12.05 -4.17 0.48
C ALA A 39 -12.65 -3.87 1.87
N LEU A 40 -11.93 -4.19 2.95
CA LEU A 40 -12.34 -3.86 4.31
C LEU A 40 -12.40 -2.35 4.55
N ALA A 41 -11.41 -1.60 4.08
CA ALA A 41 -11.40 -0.15 4.17
C ALA A 41 -12.61 0.46 3.43
N PHE A 42 -12.88 -0.01 2.21
CA PHE A 42 -14.05 0.43 1.45
C PHE A 42 -15.37 0.13 2.16
N ALA A 43 -15.52 -1.08 2.69
CA ALA A 43 -16.72 -1.47 3.42
C ALA A 43 -16.94 -0.62 4.69
N THR A 44 -15.88 -0.37 5.46
CA THR A 44 -15.96 0.44 6.69
C THR A 44 -16.28 1.90 6.42
N VAL A 45 -15.68 2.51 5.38
CA VAL A 45 -16.00 3.88 4.95
C VAL A 45 -17.45 3.97 4.47
N SER A 46 -17.90 3.02 3.66
CA SER A 46 -19.28 2.97 3.17
C SER A 46 -20.29 2.84 4.31
N ALA A 47 -20.03 1.96 5.28
CA ALA A 47 -20.89 1.80 6.45
C ALA A 47 -20.94 3.07 7.31
N ARG A 48 -19.81 3.78 7.44
CA ARG A 48 -19.73 5.04 8.19
C ARG A 48 -20.54 6.15 7.51
N LEU A 49 -20.41 6.28 6.19
CA LEU A 49 -21.20 7.22 5.39
C LEU A 49 -22.69 6.91 5.51
N TRP A 50 -23.07 5.63 5.41
CA TRP A 50 -24.46 5.20 5.57
C TRP A 50 -25.01 5.54 6.95
N ALA A 51 -24.28 5.23 8.03
CA ALA A 51 -24.70 5.54 9.38
C ALA A 51 -24.88 7.06 9.60
N ARG A 52 -23.99 7.88 9.07
CA ARG A 52 -24.08 9.34 9.22
C ARG A 52 -25.18 9.96 8.38
N ALA A 53 -25.31 9.53 7.13
CA ALA A 53 -26.32 10.07 6.20
C ALA A 53 -27.74 9.60 6.52
N ILE A 54 -27.92 8.31 6.82
CA ILE A 54 -29.25 7.72 6.98
C ILE A 54 -29.68 7.65 8.44
N VAL A 55 -28.82 7.18 9.35
CA VAL A 55 -29.20 7.00 10.76
C VAL A 55 -29.16 8.34 11.50
N GLN A 56 -28.07 9.09 11.37
CA GLN A 56 -27.90 10.36 12.09
C GLN A 56 -28.47 11.57 11.34
N ARG A 57 -28.66 11.48 10.02
CA ARG A 57 -29.08 12.59 9.13
C ARG A 57 -28.22 13.85 9.29
N ASN A 58 -26.97 13.68 9.69
CA ASN A 58 -26.04 14.78 9.92
C ASN A 58 -24.85 14.63 8.99
N VAL A 59 -25.10 14.88 7.70
CA VAL A 59 -24.06 14.88 6.68
C VAL A 59 -23.28 16.18 6.81
N GLY A 60 -22.05 16.07 7.29
CA GLY A 60 -21.14 17.20 7.45
C GLY A 60 -20.17 17.36 6.27
N ILE A 61 -19.38 18.43 6.33
CA ILE A 61 -18.30 18.70 5.38
C ILE A 61 -17.22 17.59 5.44
N ASP A 62 -17.04 17.00 6.63
CA ASP A 62 -16.17 15.84 6.87
C ASP A 62 -16.53 14.62 6.00
N ASP A 63 -17.83 14.32 5.85
CA ASP A 63 -18.31 13.20 5.03
C ASP A 63 -18.12 13.46 3.53
N TYR A 64 -18.24 14.72 3.10
CA TYR A 64 -17.96 15.11 1.70
C TYR A 64 -16.47 15.00 1.35
N LEU A 65 -15.60 15.49 2.24
CA LEU A 65 -14.15 15.37 2.06
C LEU A 65 -13.69 13.91 2.03
N MET A 66 -14.30 13.04 2.82
CA MET A 66 -14.01 11.61 2.84
C MET A 66 -14.41 10.88 1.55
N VAL A 67 -15.41 11.36 0.81
CA VAL A 67 -15.84 10.78 -0.47
C VAL A 67 -15.00 11.29 -1.64
N VAL A 68 -14.51 12.53 -1.57
CA VAL A 68 -13.77 13.19 -2.65
C VAL A 68 -12.26 12.92 -2.60
N ALA A 69 -11.71 12.64 -1.42
CA ALA A 69 -10.29 12.31 -1.22
C ALA A 69 -9.92 10.91 -1.73
#